data_AF-A0A1W9S848-F1
#
_entry.id   AF-A0A1W9S848-F1
#
_cell.length_a   1.000
_cell.length_b   1.000
_cell.length_c   1.000
_cell.angle_alpha   90.00
_cell.angle_beta   90.00
_cell.angle_gamma   90.00
#
_symmetry.space_group_name_H-M   'P 1'
#
loop_
_entity.id
_entity.type
_entity.pdbx_description
1 polymer ?
#
loop_
_entity_poly.entity_id
_entity_poly.type
_entity_poly.pdbx_seq_one_letter_code
_entity_poly.pdbx_strand_id
1 'polypeptide(L)'
;MKTQISLLNKTVNRIGFWSAILTTVWVVWFIVAFGSYMSSLPSEWPGIAAFAASFEPIPYIAWVVPCLLLALTFPAMMSCIHYYASDNKRIWSLLGLVFAVMYGAVLAANYWVLLTLVRESLLGGYTEGLEWFVIGSPHSITNTIEGIGYGFMGLAAVFVSQVFDGDKLKNWLRWLFIVNGVAGIAGVILGGLGIIMATMVSLALWCITFPVATAMVAVLFKRASRVTA
;
A
#
# COMPACT_ATOMS: atom_id res chain seq x y z
N MET A 1 33.62 -10.26 12.37
CA MET A 1 32.28 -9.97 12.94
C MET A 1 31.91 -8.48 12.91
N LYS A 2 32.65 -7.57 13.56
CA LYS A 2 32.31 -6.11 13.59
C LYS A 2 32.18 -5.46 12.20
N THR A 3 33.10 -5.76 11.27
CA THR A 3 33.07 -5.23 9.89
C THR A 3 31.88 -5.74 9.07
N GLN A 4 31.44 -6.98 9.29
CA GLN A 4 30.27 -7.53 8.61
C GLN A 4 28.97 -6.89 9.11
N ILE A 5 28.88 -6.63 10.43
CA ILE A 5 27.74 -5.94 11.04
C ILE A 5 27.65 -4.49 10.53
N SER A 6 28.78 -3.77 10.39
CA SER A 6 28.76 -2.40 9.86
C SER A 6 28.34 -2.34 8.38
N LEU A 7 28.81 -3.28 7.56
CA LEU A 7 28.42 -3.39 6.14
C LEU A 7 26.92 -3.72 5.97
N LEU A 8 26.39 -4.61 6.81
CA LEU A 8 24.96 -4.94 6.83
C LEU A 8 24.14 -3.70 7.19
N ASN A 9 24.51 -2.98 8.25
CA ASN A 9 23.81 -1.76 8.68
C ASN A 9 23.80 -0.68 7.58
N LYS A 10 24.92 -0.50 6.87
CA LYS A 10 25.01 0.44 5.75
C LYS A 10 24.07 0.05 4.60
N THR A 11 24.01 -1.24 4.28
CA THR A 11 23.11 -1.78 3.25
C THR A 11 21.64 -1.60 3.64
N VAL A 12 21.27 -1.98 4.87
CA VAL A 12 19.92 -1.81 5.43
C VAL A 12 19.50 -0.35 5.39
N ASN A 13 20.36 0.58 5.83
CA ASN A 13 20.05 2.00 5.81
C ASN A 13 19.85 2.55 4.38
N ARG A 14 20.64 2.09 3.41
CA ARG A 14 20.51 2.50 2.02
C ARG A 14 19.23 1.97 1.38
N ILE A 15 18.95 0.67 1.53
CA ILE A 15 17.74 0.05 0.98
C ILE A 15 16.50 0.61 1.67
N GLY A 16 16.54 0.77 2.99
CA GLY A 16 15.45 1.36 3.78
C GLY A 16 15.13 2.79 3.36
N PHE A 17 16.15 3.61 3.11
CA PHE A 17 15.96 4.97 2.59
C PHE A 17 15.27 4.99 1.22
N TRP A 18 15.79 4.23 0.25
CA TRP A 18 15.26 4.26 -1.12
C TRP A 18 13.90 3.59 -1.24
N SER A 19 13.69 2.44 -0.56
CA SER A 19 12.38 1.78 -0.54
C SER A 19 11.31 2.68 0.09
N ALA A 20 11.64 3.43 1.15
CA ALA A 20 10.73 4.40 1.75
C ALA A 20 10.40 5.56 0.79
N ILE A 21 11.40 6.14 0.11
CA ILE A 21 11.17 7.19 -0.91
C ILE A 21 10.28 6.69 -2.03
N LEU A 22 10.60 5.53 -2.61
CA LEU A 22 9.82 4.96 -3.70
C LEU A 22 8.38 4.70 -3.26
N THR A 23 8.19 4.12 -2.07
CA THR A 23 6.86 3.92 -1.46
C THR A 23 6.10 5.25 -1.36
N THR A 24 6.74 6.33 -0.87
CA THR A 24 6.10 7.66 -0.82
C THR A 24 5.71 8.16 -2.22
N VAL A 25 6.61 8.04 -3.20
CA VAL A 25 6.36 8.49 -4.58
C VAL A 25 5.19 7.75 -5.21
N TRP A 26 5.13 6.42 -5.06
CA TRP A 26 4.03 5.60 -5.59
C TRP A 26 2.70 5.95 -4.95
N VAL A 27 2.67 6.19 -3.65
CA VAL A 27 1.42 6.57 -2.96
C VAL A 27 0.96 7.95 -3.40
N VAL A 28 1.86 8.93 -3.52
CA VAL A 28 1.50 10.27 -4.00
C VAL A 28 0.99 10.23 -5.43
N TRP A 29 1.63 9.46 -6.31
CA TRP A 29 1.13 9.22 -7.67
C TRP A 29 -0.27 8.62 -7.61
N PHE A 30 -0.45 7.50 -6.89
CA PHE A 30 -1.75 6.85 -6.73
C PHE A 30 -2.84 7.85 -6.27
N ILE A 31 -2.59 8.67 -5.25
CA ILE A 31 -3.58 9.61 -4.73
C ILE A 31 -4.08 10.55 -5.84
N VAL A 32 -3.17 11.09 -6.65
CA VAL A 32 -3.52 12.00 -7.75
C VAL A 32 -4.28 11.26 -8.86
N ALA A 33 -3.74 10.13 -9.31
CA ALA A 33 -4.31 9.37 -10.42
C ALA A 33 -5.67 8.76 -10.06
N PHE A 34 -5.76 8.09 -8.92
CA PHE A 34 -6.99 7.44 -8.46
C PHE A 34 -8.09 8.44 -8.14
N GLY A 35 -7.76 9.60 -7.52
CA GLY A 35 -8.73 10.66 -7.29
C GLY A 35 -9.36 11.16 -8.60
N SER A 36 -8.54 11.39 -9.63
CA SER A 36 -9.04 11.79 -10.95
C SER A 36 -9.87 10.67 -11.62
N TYR A 37 -9.41 9.43 -11.57
CA TYR A 37 -10.10 8.28 -12.14
C TYR A 37 -11.46 8.04 -11.48
N MET A 38 -11.54 8.06 -10.14
CA MET A 38 -12.81 7.94 -9.42
C MET A 38 -13.80 9.05 -9.75
N SER A 39 -13.33 10.28 -9.97
CA SER A 39 -14.22 11.40 -10.34
C SER A 39 -14.81 11.27 -11.76
N SER A 40 -14.19 10.47 -12.63
CA SER A 40 -14.71 10.19 -13.98
C SER A 40 -15.73 9.06 -14.03
N LEU A 41 -15.81 8.23 -12.99
CA LEU A 41 -16.74 7.09 -12.97
C LEU A 41 -18.15 7.54 -12.53
N PRO A 42 -19.21 6.92 -13.08
CA PRO A 42 -20.57 7.13 -12.59
C PRO A 42 -20.70 6.72 -11.11
N SER A 43 -21.59 7.40 -10.38
CA SER A 43 -21.84 7.11 -8.95
C SER A 43 -22.48 5.73 -8.71
N GLU A 44 -23.17 5.20 -9.71
CA GLU A 44 -23.79 3.87 -9.69
C GLU A 44 -23.15 3.01 -10.77
N TRP A 45 -23.06 1.70 -10.53
CA TRP A 45 -22.49 0.75 -11.48
C TRP A 45 -23.30 0.76 -12.79
N PRO A 46 -22.73 1.20 -13.92
CA PRO A 46 -23.47 1.37 -15.17
C PRO A 46 -23.68 0.06 -15.94
N GLY A 47 -23.19 -1.07 -15.40
CA GLY A 47 -23.10 -2.35 -16.09
C GLY A 47 -21.85 -2.47 -16.97
N ILE A 48 -21.45 -3.72 -17.25
CA ILE A 48 -20.17 -4.02 -17.92
C ILE A 48 -20.06 -3.42 -19.33
N ALA A 49 -21.17 -3.37 -20.09
CA ALA A 49 -21.16 -2.83 -21.45
C ALA A 49 -20.88 -1.32 -21.48
N ALA A 50 -21.55 -0.55 -20.60
CA ALA A 50 -21.34 0.89 -20.49
C ALA A 50 -19.96 1.22 -19.88
N PHE A 51 -19.51 0.43 -18.90
CA PHE A 51 -18.16 0.55 -18.36
C PHE A 51 -17.09 0.32 -19.44
N ALA A 52 -17.22 -0.74 -20.25
CA ALA A 52 -16.28 -1.02 -21.34
C ALA A 52 -16.32 0.06 -22.44
N ALA A 53 -17.50 0.59 -22.76
CA ALA A 53 -17.64 1.66 -23.76
C ALA A 53 -17.02 3.00 -23.32
N SER A 54 -16.91 3.24 -22.01
CA SER A 54 -16.29 4.43 -21.42
C SER A 54 -14.85 4.19 -20.94
N PHE A 55 -14.28 3.02 -21.25
CA PHE A 55 -12.96 2.66 -20.76
C PHE A 55 -11.86 3.49 -21.40
N GLU A 56 -11.11 4.21 -20.57
CA GLU A 56 -9.90 4.91 -20.98
C GLU A 56 -8.65 4.21 -20.40
N PRO A 57 -7.74 3.68 -21.25
CA PRO A 57 -6.60 2.91 -20.77
C PRO A 57 -5.58 3.76 -20.01
N ILE A 58 -5.40 5.03 -20.37
CA ILE A 58 -4.36 5.88 -19.75
C ILE A 58 -4.71 6.20 -18.29
N PRO A 59 -5.90 6.76 -17.96
CA PRO A 59 -6.30 6.97 -16.57
C PRO A 59 -6.31 5.68 -15.75
N TYR A 60 -6.73 4.56 -16.35
CA TYR A 60 -6.73 3.26 -15.69
C TYR A 60 -5.31 2.80 -15.29
N ILE A 61 -4.38 2.78 -16.23
CA ILE A 61 -2.99 2.40 -15.97
C ILE A 61 -2.34 3.35 -14.95
N ALA A 62 -2.69 4.64 -15.00
CA ALA A 62 -2.10 5.66 -14.15
C ALA A 62 -2.31 5.41 -12.65
N TRP A 63 -3.39 4.74 -12.23
CA TRP A 63 -3.57 4.37 -10.82
C TRP A 63 -3.18 2.92 -10.52
N VAL A 64 -3.28 1.99 -11.49
CA VAL A 64 -2.91 0.58 -11.29
C VAL A 64 -1.40 0.39 -11.12
N VAL A 65 -0.59 1.06 -11.95
CA VAL A 65 0.88 0.94 -11.92
C VAL A 65 1.49 1.33 -10.58
N PRO A 66 1.20 2.51 -9.99
CA PRO A 66 1.76 2.85 -8.69
C PRO A 66 1.34 1.87 -7.59
N CYS A 67 0.14 1.30 -7.63
CA CYS A 67 -0.27 0.29 -6.65
C CYS A 67 0.49 -1.03 -6.80
N LEU A 68 0.76 -1.48 -8.03
CA LEU A 68 1.62 -2.63 -8.28
C LEU A 68 3.04 -2.39 -7.74
N LEU A 69 3.61 -1.21 -8.01
CA LEU A 69 4.95 -0.86 -7.53
C LEU A 69 4.98 -0.74 -5.99
N LEU A 70 3.94 -0.18 -5.39
CA LEU A 70 3.77 -0.11 -3.95
C LEU A 70 3.73 -1.50 -3.30
N ALA A 71 3.03 -2.47 -3.91
CA ALA A 71 2.96 -3.85 -3.44
C ALA A 71 4.36 -4.50 -3.34
N LEU A 72 5.32 -4.06 -4.15
CA LEU A 72 6.70 -4.56 -4.13
C LEU A 72 7.60 -3.77 -3.19
N THR A 73 7.48 -2.44 -3.13
CA THR A 73 8.37 -1.60 -2.31
C THR A 73 8.03 -1.62 -0.83
N PHE A 74 6.76 -1.80 -0.48
CA PHE A 74 6.33 -1.84 0.92
C PHE A 74 6.96 -3.01 1.71
N PRO A 75 6.91 -4.28 1.25
CA PRO A 75 7.61 -5.38 1.91
C PRO A 75 9.13 -5.15 2.05
N ALA A 76 9.76 -4.55 1.04
CA ALA A 76 11.19 -4.23 1.07
C ALA A 76 11.52 -3.18 2.15
N MET A 77 10.68 -2.14 2.29
CA MET A 77 10.78 -1.15 3.35
C MET A 77 10.59 -1.81 4.73
N MET A 78 9.58 -2.66 4.88
CA MET A 78 9.28 -3.37 6.13
C MET A 78 10.40 -4.33 6.54
N SER A 79 11.07 -4.95 5.57
CA SER A 79 12.27 -5.77 5.82
C SER A 79 13.39 -4.93 6.44
N CYS A 80 13.62 -3.72 5.93
CA CYS A 80 14.63 -2.82 6.48
C CYS A 80 14.25 -2.35 7.89
N ILE A 81 12.96 -2.13 8.18
CA ILE A 81 12.50 -1.79 9.53
C ILE A 81 12.69 -2.97 10.49
N HIS A 82 12.51 -4.21 10.03
CA HIS A 82 12.81 -5.40 10.83
C HIS A 82 14.29 -5.46 11.24
N TYR A 83 15.20 -5.20 10.31
CA TYR A 83 16.64 -5.13 10.62
C TYR A 83 17.02 -3.91 11.48
N TYR A 84 16.24 -2.84 11.42
CA TYR A 84 16.44 -1.66 12.27
C TYR A 84 15.95 -1.87 13.71
N ALA A 85 15.00 -2.79 13.94
CA ALA A 85 14.39 -3.02 15.23
C ALA A 85 15.39 -3.55 16.28
N SER A 86 15.25 -3.10 17.53
CA SER A 86 15.98 -3.67 18.66
C SER A 86 15.48 -5.08 18.99
N ASP A 87 16.33 -5.91 19.60
CA ASP A 87 16.02 -7.33 19.86
C ASP A 87 14.72 -7.54 20.65
N ASN A 88 14.45 -6.70 21.64
CA ASN A 88 13.22 -6.74 22.45
C ASN A 88 11.93 -6.42 21.67
N LYS A 89 12.04 -5.86 20.46
CA LYS A 89 10.91 -5.49 19.59
C LYS A 89 10.84 -6.30 18.31
N ARG A 90 11.75 -7.26 18.16
CA ARG A 90 11.93 -8.01 16.92
C ARG A 90 10.68 -8.77 16.53
N ILE A 91 9.93 -9.32 17.50
CA ILE A 91 8.66 -9.99 17.24
C ILE A 91 7.63 -9.09 16.56
N TRP A 92 7.50 -7.83 17.02
CA TRP A 92 6.56 -6.86 16.45
C TRP A 92 6.92 -6.51 15.02
N SER A 93 8.20 -6.27 14.75
CA SER A 93 8.68 -6.02 13.40
C SER A 93 8.54 -7.23 12.48
N LEU A 94 8.70 -8.45 13.00
CA LEU A 94 8.54 -9.70 12.24
C LEU A 94 7.09 -9.91 11.85
N LEU A 95 6.14 -9.72 12.78
CA LEU A 95 4.71 -9.76 12.48
C LEU A 95 4.36 -8.71 11.42
N GLY A 96 4.88 -7.49 11.57
CA GLY A 96 4.75 -6.44 10.57
C GLY A 96 5.23 -6.88 9.19
N LEU A 97 6.40 -7.52 9.12
CA LEU A 97 6.96 -8.03 7.88
C LEU A 97 6.14 -9.18 7.27
N VAL A 98 5.65 -10.12 8.07
CA VAL A 98 4.82 -11.24 7.61
C VAL A 98 3.57 -10.71 6.90
N PHE A 99 2.84 -9.79 7.52
CA PHE A 99 1.65 -9.18 6.91
C PHE A 99 2.02 -8.31 5.70
N ALA A 100 3.17 -7.63 5.71
CA ALA A 100 3.63 -6.88 4.55
C ALA A 100 3.91 -7.80 3.34
N VAL A 101 4.52 -8.97 3.55
CA VAL A 101 4.76 -9.95 2.49
C VAL A 101 3.43 -10.52 1.97
N MET A 102 2.47 -10.81 2.85
CA MET A 102 1.12 -11.23 2.44
C MET A 102 0.43 -10.15 1.58
N TYR A 103 0.46 -8.89 2.01
CA TYR A 103 -0.02 -7.75 1.22
C TYR A 103 0.65 -7.71 -0.15
N GLY A 104 1.98 -7.75 -0.19
CA GLY A 104 2.74 -7.63 -1.43
C GLY A 104 2.42 -8.76 -2.42
N ALA A 105 2.35 -10.00 -1.95
CA ALA A 105 2.02 -11.14 -2.80
C ALA A 105 0.59 -11.05 -3.36
N VAL A 106 -0.38 -10.74 -2.51
CA VAL A 106 -1.80 -10.66 -2.91
C VAL A 106 -2.03 -9.50 -3.87
N LEU A 107 -1.52 -8.30 -3.56
CA LEU A 107 -1.80 -7.10 -4.35
C LEU A 107 -0.94 -7.02 -5.60
N ALA A 108 0.29 -7.55 -5.60
CA ALA A 108 1.05 -7.66 -6.85
C ALA A 108 0.33 -8.57 -7.86
N ALA A 109 -0.19 -9.73 -7.41
CA ALA A 109 -0.99 -10.60 -8.27
C ALA A 109 -2.28 -9.92 -8.75
N ASN A 110 -3.00 -9.25 -7.85
CA ASN A 110 -4.25 -8.56 -8.18
C ASN A 110 -4.05 -7.44 -9.21
N TYR A 111 -3.08 -6.54 -8.98
CA TYR A 111 -2.78 -5.45 -9.91
C TYR A 111 -2.16 -5.94 -11.22
N TRP A 112 -1.46 -7.09 -11.22
CA TRP A 112 -1.02 -7.70 -12.46
C TRP A 112 -2.20 -8.18 -13.31
N VAL A 113 -3.20 -8.82 -12.70
CA VAL A 113 -4.45 -9.22 -13.39
C VAL A 113 -5.19 -8.00 -13.94
N LEU A 114 -5.27 -6.90 -13.18
CA LEU A 114 -5.88 -5.65 -13.61
C LEU A 114 -5.13 -5.03 -14.81
N LEU A 115 -3.80 -4.94 -14.71
CA LEU A 115 -2.95 -4.34 -15.73
C LEU A 115 -2.92 -5.13 -17.04
N THR A 116 -3.03 -6.45 -16.95
CA THR A 116 -2.93 -7.37 -18.11
C THR A 116 -4.30 -7.84 -18.55
N LEU A 117 -4.87 -8.84 -17.89
CA LEU A 117 -6.12 -9.50 -18.27
C LEU A 117 -7.26 -8.50 -18.41
N VAL A 118 -7.55 -7.69 -17.38
CA VAL A 118 -8.73 -6.81 -17.40
C VAL A 118 -8.59 -5.72 -18.45
N ARG A 119 -7.44 -5.05 -18.49
CA ARG A 119 -7.17 -4.01 -19.48
C ARG A 119 -7.25 -4.55 -20.92
N GLU A 120 -6.61 -5.67 -21.22
CA GLU A 120 -6.62 -6.24 -22.58
C GLU A 120 -8.02 -6.70 -22.99
N SER A 121 -8.79 -7.29 -22.08
CA SER A 121 -10.19 -7.65 -22.34
C SER A 121 -11.06 -6.43 -22.65
N LEU A 122 -10.89 -5.33 -21.91
CA LEU A 122 -11.62 -4.07 -22.18
C LEU A 122 -11.23 -3.47 -23.54
N LEU A 123 -9.94 -3.46 -23.89
CA LEU A 123 -9.47 -2.98 -25.18
C LEU A 123 -9.94 -3.85 -26.35
N GLY A 124 -10.04 -5.17 -26.14
CA GLY A 124 -10.54 -6.11 -27.13
C GLY A 124 -12.06 -6.22 -27.22
N GLY A 125 -12.80 -5.53 -26.34
CA GLY A 125 -14.27 -5.63 -26.27
C GLY A 125 -14.80 -6.95 -25.71
N TYR A 126 -13.94 -7.76 -25.06
CA TYR A 126 -14.32 -9.03 -24.44
C TYR A 126 -14.90 -8.80 -23.04
N THR A 127 -16.23 -8.66 -22.95
CA THR A 127 -16.91 -8.33 -21.68
C THR A 127 -17.53 -9.51 -20.95
N GLU A 128 -17.60 -10.69 -21.57
CA GLU A 128 -18.21 -11.88 -20.98
C GLU A 128 -17.46 -12.28 -19.70
N GLY A 129 -18.19 -12.34 -18.57
CA GLY A 129 -17.63 -12.67 -17.25
C GLY A 129 -16.70 -11.59 -16.64
N LEU A 130 -16.39 -10.51 -17.37
CA LEU A 130 -15.43 -9.50 -16.94
C LEU A 130 -15.91 -8.66 -15.75
N GLU A 131 -17.22 -8.63 -15.52
CA GLU A 131 -17.84 -8.01 -14.34
C GLU A 131 -17.31 -8.56 -13.01
N TRP A 132 -16.84 -9.81 -12.97
CA TRP A 132 -16.22 -10.39 -11.79
C TRP A 132 -14.81 -9.86 -11.52
N PHE A 133 -14.18 -9.12 -12.44
CA PHE A 133 -12.78 -8.70 -12.33
C PHE A 133 -12.57 -7.18 -12.39
N VAL A 134 -13.51 -6.41 -12.92
CA VAL A 134 -13.38 -4.96 -13.02
C VAL A 134 -13.56 -4.30 -11.66
N ILE A 135 -12.65 -3.39 -11.30
CA ILE A 135 -12.83 -2.53 -10.12
C ILE A 135 -13.86 -1.45 -10.47
N GLY A 136 -14.93 -1.41 -9.67
CA GLY A 136 -16.14 -0.63 -9.91
C GLY A 136 -17.40 -1.50 -9.94
N SER A 137 -17.27 -2.77 -10.30
CA SER A 137 -18.36 -3.75 -10.22
C SER A 137 -18.65 -4.16 -8.78
N PRO A 138 -19.92 -4.26 -8.36
CA PRO A 138 -20.30 -4.76 -7.04
C PRO A 138 -19.99 -6.26 -6.86
N HIS A 139 -19.75 -6.99 -7.95
CA HIS A 139 -19.45 -8.43 -7.95
C HIS A 139 -17.95 -8.72 -8.10
N SER A 140 -17.11 -7.70 -8.01
CA SER A 140 -15.69 -7.81 -8.33
C SER A 140 -14.88 -8.58 -7.29
N ILE A 141 -14.29 -9.70 -7.70
CA ILE A 141 -13.33 -10.47 -6.91
C ILE A 141 -12.05 -9.67 -6.69
N THR A 142 -11.60 -8.88 -7.68
CA THR A 142 -10.37 -8.09 -7.58
C THR A 142 -10.53 -6.96 -6.57
N ASN A 143 -11.72 -6.34 -6.48
CA ASN A 143 -12.06 -5.37 -5.44
C ASN A 143 -12.06 -6.02 -4.04
N THR A 144 -12.60 -7.24 -3.93
CA THR A 144 -12.64 -7.98 -2.66
C THR A 144 -11.24 -8.39 -2.19
N ILE A 145 -10.40 -8.87 -3.12
CA ILE A 145 -9.00 -9.26 -2.88
C ILE A 145 -8.14 -8.02 -2.54
N GLU A 146 -8.38 -6.90 -3.22
CA GLU A 146 -7.74 -5.62 -2.90
C GLU A 146 -8.03 -5.20 -1.46
N GLY A 147 -9.29 -5.28 -1.04
CA GLY A 147 -9.71 -5.00 0.33
C GLY A 147 -8.91 -5.81 1.37
N ILE A 148 -8.88 -7.14 1.24
CA ILE A 148 -8.17 -7.97 2.24
C ILE A 148 -6.67 -7.69 2.26
N GLY A 149 -6.04 -7.42 1.12
CA GLY A 149 -4.62 -7.08 1.11
C GLY A 149 -4.32 -5.75 1.78
N TYR A 150 -5.10 -4.69 1.54
CA TYR A 150 -4.96 -3.46 2.31
C TYR A 150 -5.25 -3.66 3.80
N GLY A 151 -6.07 -4.65 4.17
CA GLY A 151 -6.23 -5.13 5.54
C GLY A 151 -4.91 -5.68 6.12
N PHE A 152 -4.19 -6.51 5.35
CA PHE A 152 -2.85 -6.97 5.74
C PHE A 152 -1.85 -5.82 5.86
N MET A 153 -1.89 -4.85 4.94
CA MET A 153 -1.07 -3.65 5.07
C MET A 153 -1.37 -2.86 6.35
N GLY A 154 -2.65 -2.76 6.72
CA GLY A 154 -3.06 -2.13 7.97
C GLY A 154 -2.55 -2.87 9.21
N LEU A 155 -2.64 -4.20 9.23
CA LEU A 155 -2.04 -5.02 10.29
C LEU A 155 -0.53 -4.85 10.36
N ALA A 156 0.14 -4.83 9.20
CA ALA A 156 1.58 -4.60 9.12
C ALA A 156 1.98 -3.26 9.76
N ALA A 157 1.23 -2.19 9.44
CA ALA A 157 1.40 -0.87 10.03
C ALA A 157 1.22 -0.86 11.56
N VAL A 158 0.15 -1.48 12.07
CA VAL A 158 -0.10 -1.54 13.53
C VAL A 158 1.02 -2.29 14.24
N PHE A 159 1.46 -3.45 13.73
CA PHE A 159 2.52 -4.22 14.39
C PHE A 159 3.88 -3.50 14.33
N VAL A 160 4.26 -2.95 13.18
CA VAL A 160 5.56 -2.26 13.04
C VAL A 160 5.61 -0.97 13.85
N SER A 161 4.47 -0.36 14.18
CA SER A 161 4.41 0.84 15.02
C SER A 161 5.11 0.66 16.37
N GLN A 162 5.11 -0.57 16.92
CA GLN A 162 5.73 -0.88 18.21
C GLN A 162 7.26 -0.84 18.16
N VAL A 163 7.85 -0.86 16.98
CA VAL A 163 9.31 -0.71 16.77
C VAL A 163 9.75 0.69 17.19
N PHE A 164 8.92 1.70 16.96
CA PHE A 164 9.28 3.09 17.16
C PHE A 164 8.98 3.56 18.60
N ASP A 165 10.01 3.88 19.38
CA ASP A 165 9.90 4.60 20.66
C ASP A 165 11.11 5.50 20.93
N GLY A 166 11.02 6.29 22.00
CA GLY A 166 12.11 7.11 22.51
C GLY A 166 12.04 8.54 21.99
N ASP A 167 12.61 8.80 20.82
CA ASP A 167 12.73 10.17 20.29
C ASP A 167 11.42 10.70 19.66
N LYS A 168 11.37 12.02 19.42
CA LYS A 168 10.19 12.67 18.82
C LYS A 168 9.82 12.07 17.46
N LEU A 169 10.81 11.77 16.61
CA LEU A 169 10.59 11.23 15.26
C LEU A 169 9.91 9.86 15.33
N LYS A 170 10.42 8.97 16.18
CA LYS A 170 9.90 7.61 16.40
C LYS A 170 8.50 7.65 17.02
N ASN A 171 8.25 8.55 17.98
CA ASN A 171 6.92 8.69 18.57
C ASN A 171 5.88 9.16 17.53
N TRP A 172 6.24 10.08 16.64
CA TRP A 172 5.37 10.47 15.52
C TRP A 172 5.14 9.30 14.55
N LEU A 173 6.20 8.56 14.17
CA LEU A 173 6.08 7.38 13.33
C LEU A 173 5.15 6.33 13.94
N ARG A 174 5.28 6.05 15.23
CA ARG A 174 4.40 5.14 15.98
C ARG A 174 2.93 5.51 15.78
N TRP A 175 2.57 6.76 16.07
CA TRP A 175 1.17 7.19 15.96
C TRP A 175 0.68 7.24 14.52
N LEU A 176 1.50 7.69 13.57
CA LEU A 176 1.14 7.69 12.15
C LEU A 176 0.84 6.27 11.65
N PHE A 177 1.68 5.28 11.98
CA PHE A 177 1.44 3.89 11.61
C PHE A 177 0.23 3.27 12.34
N ILE A 178 -0.04 3.63 13.60
CA ILE A 178 -1.24 3.20 14.32
C ILE A 178 -2.50 3.76 13.64
N VAL A 179 -2.58 5.07 13.45
CA VAL A 179 -3.75 5.72 12.83
C VAL A 179 -3.95 5.20 11.41
N ASN A 180 -2.87 5.09 10.64
CA ASN A 180 -2.92 4.54 9.28
C ASN A 180 -3.42 3.09 9.27
N GLY A 181 -2.86 2.25 10.13
CA GLY A 181 -3.21 0.83 10.17
C GLY A 181 -4.65 0.59 10.63
N VAL A 182 -5.10 1.32 11.65
CA VAL A 182 -6.50 1.28 12.12
C VAL A 182 -7.45 1.80 11.04
N ALA A 183 -7.11 2.91 10.36
CA ALA A 183 -7.92 3.43 9.26
C ALA A 183 -8.02 2.41 8.11
N GLY A 184 -6.92 1.76 7.74
CA GLY A 184 -6.91 0.71 6.71
C GLY A 184 -7.81 -0.48 7.08
N ILE A 185 -7.63 -1.04 8.29
CA ILE A 185 -8.45 -2.17 8.78
C ILE A 185 -9.93 -1.78 8.85
N ALA A 186 -10.23 -0.60 9.40
CA ALA A 186 -11.59 -0.09 9.47
C ALA A 186 -12.20 0.07 8.07
N GLY A 187 -11.48 0.67 7.12
CA GLY A 187 -11.93 0.85 5.75
C GLY A 187 -12.31 -0.47 5.07
N VAL A 188 -11.53 -1.52 5.28
CA VAL A 188 -11.79 -2.86 4.74
C VAL A 188 -13.03 -3.49 5.37
N ILE A 189 -13.15 -3.45 6.71
CA ILE A 189 -14.32 -4.00 7.40
C ILE A 189 -15.59 -3.25 6.99
N LEU A 190 -15.55 -1.92 7.01
CA LEU A 190 -16.68 -1.06 6.62
C LEU A 190 -17.07 -1.25 5.15
N GLY A 191 -16.08 -1.43 4.28
CA GLY A 191 -16.28 -1.71 2.86
C GLY A 191 -16.96 -3.06 2.64
N GLY A 192 -16.51 -4.09 3.36
CA GLY A 192 -17.15 -5.42 3.36
C GLY A 192 -18.58 -5.42 3.90
N LEU A 193 -18.90 -4.48 4.80
CA LEU A 193 -20.26 -4.24 5.30
C LEU A 193 -21.12 -3.35 4.39
N GLY A 194 -20.55 -2.83 3.29
CA GLY A 194 -21.25 -1.95 2.35
C GLY A 194 -21.40 -0.49 2.82
N ILE A 195 -20.68 -0.06 3.86
CA ILE A 195 -20.75 1.31 4.42
C ILE A 195 -19.78 2.24 3.66
N ILE A 196 -20.11 2.53 2.41
CA ILE A 196 -19.23 3.22 1.44
C ILE A 196 -18.69 4.56 1.99
N MET A 197 -19.55 5.40 2.58
CA MET A 197 -19.13 6.71 3.09
C MET A 197 -18.04 6.59 4.17
N ALA A 198 -18.17 5.62 5.07
CA ALA A 198 -17.19 5.41 6.12
C ALA A 198 -15.88 4.82 5.57
N THR A 199 -15.97 3.96 4.54
CA THR A 199 -14.78 3.49 3.79
C THR A 199 -14.03 4.63 3.11
N MET A 200 -14.75 5.60 2.53
CA MET A 200 -14.11 6.78 1.91
C MET A 200 -13.40 7.67 2.94
N VAL A 201 -13.97 7.82 4.14
CA VAL A 201 -13.30 8.54 5.24
C VAL A 201 -12.01 7.81 5.66
N SER A 202 -12.08 6.48 5.82
CA SER A 202 -10.91 5.65 6.11
C SER A 202 -9.84 5.76 5.04
N LEU A 203 -10.23 5.76 3.76
CA LEU A 203 -9.32 5.96 2.64
C LEU A 203 -8.66 7.34 2.68
N ALA A 204 -9.42 8.41 2.96
CA ALA A 204 -8.87 9.76 3.08
C ALA A 204 -7.83 9.86 4.21
N LEU A 205 -8.11 9.25 5.37
CA LEU A 205 -7.15 9.17 6.47
C LEU A 205 -5.89 8.39 6.06
N TRP A 206 -6.04 7.28 5.33
CA TRP A 206 -4.92 6.51 4.80
C TRP A 206 -4.07 7.35 3.84
N CYS A 207 -4.69 8.08 2.91
CA CYS A 207 -4.03 8.94 1.93
C CYS A 207 -3.21 10.07 2.57
N ILE A 208 -3.59 10.54 3.76
CA ILE A 208 -2.83 11.57 4.48
C ILE A 208 -1.72 10.93 5.32
N THR A 209 -2.06 9.91 6.10
CA THR A 209 -1.15 9.34 7.09
C THR A 209 -0.01 8.53 6.47
N PHE A 210 -0.28 7.78 5.39
CA PHE A 210 0.70 6.86 4.82
C PHE A 210 1.87 7.54 4.10
N PRO A 211 1.66 8.55 3.22
CA PRO A 211 2.76 9.28 2.60
C PRO A 211 3.64 9.98 3.63
N VAL A 212 3.03 10.58 4.66
CA VAL A 212 3.77 11.25 5.73
C VAL A 212 4.60 10.23 6.52
N ALA A 213 4.03 9.09 6.89
CA ALA A 213 4.75 8.01 7.58
C ALA A 213 5.95 7.52 6.77
N THR A 214 5.76 7.20 5.50
CA THR A 214 6.82 6.67 4.62
C THR A 214 7.93 7.69 4.36
N ALA A 215 7.58 8.97 4.18
CA ALA A 215 8.56 10.05 4.08
C ALA A 215 9.39 10.19 5.38
N MET A 216 8.75 10.06 6.55
CA MET A 216 9.43 10.08 7.84
C MET A 216 10.31 8.85 8.06
N VAL A 217 9.95 7.67 7.53
CA VAL A 217 10.82 6.49 7.50
C VAL A 217 12.05 6.73 6.64
N ALA A 218 11.93 7.42 5.49
CA ALA A 218 13.11 7.81 4.72
C ALA A 218 14.02 8.74 5.54
N VAL A 219 13.46 9.72 6.26
CA VAL A 219 14.25 10.58 7.16
C VAL A 219 14.93 9.76 8.27
N LEU A 220 14.25 8.76 8.83
CA LEU A 220 14.81 7.87 9.85
C LEU A 220 16.05 7.14 9.31
N PHE A 221 15.96 6.48 8.15
CA PHE A 221 17.09 5.77 7.57
C PHE A 221 18.22 6.70 7.12
N LYS A 222 17.92 7.92 6.68
CA LYS A 222 18.93 8.96 6.39
C LYS A 222 19.67 9.43 7.64
N ARG A 223 19.00 9.50 8.79
CA ARG A 223 19.65 9.80 10.08
C ARG A 223 20.50 8.63 10.54
N ALA A 224 19.99 7.40 10.44
CA ALA A 224 20.72 6.19 10.79
C ALA A 224 22.00 6.02 9.94
N SER A 225 21.93 6.29 8.64
CA SER A 225 23.10 6.17 7.75
C SER A 225 24.24 7.10 8.13
N ARG A 226 23.95 8.32 8.62
CA ARG A 226 24.95 9.30 9.09
C ARG A 226 25.64 8.87 10.38
N VAL A 227 24.98 8.07 11.22
CA VAL A 227 25.57 7.53 12.46
C VAL A 227 26.46 6.32 12.16
N THR A 228 26.15 5.57 11.10
CA THR A 228 26.91 4.38 10.68
C THR A 228 28.02 4.65 9.67
N ALA A 229 28.14 5.89 9.18
CA ALA A 229 29.16 6.33 8.23
C ALA A 229 30.44 6.74 8.96
#